data_AF-A0A414B286-F1
#
_entry.id   AF-A0A414B286-F1
#
_cell.length_a   1.000
_cell.length_b   1.000
_cell.length_c   1.000
_cell.angle_alpha   90.00
_cell.angle_beta   90.00
_cell.angle_gamma   90.00
#
_symmetry.space_group_name_H-M   'P 1'
#
loop_
_entity.id
_entity.type
_entity.pdbx_description
1 polymer ?
#
loop_
_entity_poly.entity_id
_entity_poly.type
_entity_poly.pdbx_seq_one_letter_code
_entity_poly.pdbx_strand_id
1 'polypeptide(L)'
;MRVIKVEKNEWEETNSNEQGPESRISVTSYTPVYEYTVNGQQYEYHTRLGTSTDQYPIGKECPGYYNPKNPADVTETLKEITGGGSHFLSLLFFGIGVLAILFALIRVWAVITLI
;
A
#
# COMPACT_ATOMS: atom_id res chain seq x y z
N MET A 1 -2.67 -11.48 14.32
CA MET A 1 -3.31 -12.42 13.39
C MET A 1 -2.35 -13.57 13.13
N ARG A 2 -2.83 -14.79 12.91
CA ARG A 2 -2.01 -16.00 12.77
C ARG A 2 -2.33 -16.72 11.47
N VAL A 3 -1.31 -17.18 10.75
CA VAL A 3 -1.51 -17.96 9.51
C VAL A 3 -2.09 -19.33 9.89
N ILE A 4 -3.25 -19.67 9.34
CA ILE A 4 -3.88 -20.99 9.55
C ILE A 4 -3.77 -21.89 8.33
N LYS A 5 -3.68 -21.31 7.13
CA LYS A 5 -3.64 -22.03 5.86
C LYS A 5 -2.91 -21.17 4.82
N VAL A 6 -2.39 -21.83 3.80
CA VAL A 6 -1.90 -21.17 2.58
C VAL A 6 -2.66 -21.76 1.40
N GLU A 7 -3.28 -20.89 0.61
CA GLU A 7 -3.99 -21.25 -0.61
C GLU A 7 -3.05 -21.11 -1.80
N LYS A 8 -2.93 -22.18 -2.58
CA LYS A 8 -2.17 -22.20 -3.82
C LYS A 8 -3.11 -21.96 -4.97
N ASN A 9 -2.89 -20.88 -5.70
CA ASN A 9 -3.65 -20.51 -6.89
C ASN A 9 -2.74 -20.65 -8.11
N GLU A 10 -3.19 -21.38 -9.11
CA GLU A 10 -2.47 -21.61 -10.37
C GLU A 10 -3.37 -21.17 -11.53
N TRP A 11 -2.82 -20.36 -12.42
CA TRP A 11 -3.51 -19.93 -13.64
C TRP A 11 -2.53 -19.77 -14.79
N GLU A 12 -3.04 -19.85 -16.02
CA GLU A 12 -2.25 -19.61 -17.23
C GLU A 12 -2.40 -18.14 -17.64
N GLU A 13 -1.28 -17.47 -17.90
CA GLU A 13 -1.27 -16.15 -18.51
C GLU A 13 -0.62 -16.21 -19.90
N THR A 14 -1.12 -15.40 -20.83
CA THR A 14 -0.49 -15.25 -22.14
C THR A 14 0.70 -14.32 -22.01
N ASN A 15 1.88 -14.82 -22.39
CA ASN A 15 3.10 -14.03 -22.38
C ASN A 15 3.01 -12.93 -23.45
N SER A 16 2.72 -11.70 -23.01
CA SER A 16 2.57 -10.56 -23.92
C SER A 16 3.91 -10.02 -24.44
N ASN A 17 5.05 -10.54 -23.95
CA ASN A 17 6.38 -10.07 -24.32
C ASN A 17 7.00 -10.81 -25.52
N GLU A 18 6.37 -11.87 -26.02
CA GLU A 18 6.89 -12.63 -27.16
C GLU A 18 6.12 -12.31 -28.44
N GLN A 19 6.82 -11.75 -29.44
CA GLN A 19 6.36 -11.69 -30.83
C GLN A 19 6.54 -13.09 -31.46
N GLY A 20 5.71 -14.05 -31.06
CA GLY A 20 5.76 -15.45 -31.47
C GLY A 20 4.48 -16.19 -31.07
N PRO A 21 4.29 -17.46 -31.49
CA PRO A 21 3.07 -18.22 -31.17
C PRO A 21 2.83 -18.21 -29.67
N GLU A 22 1.61 -17.81 -29.25
CA GLU A 22 1.20 -17.53 -27.86
C GLU A 22 1.88 -18.46 -26.85
N SER A 23 2.96 -18.02 -26.20
CA SER A 23 3.55 -18.79 -25.11
C SER A 23 2.69 -18.58 -23.87
N ARG A 24 2.06 -19.66 -23.41
CA ARG A 24 1.32 -19.66 -22.14
C ARG A 24 2.32 -19.89 -21.01
N ILE A 25 2.35 -18.97 -20.06
CA ILE A 25 3.14 -19.10 -18.84
C ILE A 25 2.22 -19.58 -17.71
N SER A 26 2.67 -20.56 -16.94
CA SER A 26 1.99 -20.99 -15.73
C SER A 26 2.41 -20.08 -14.58
N VAL A 27 1.46 -19.35 -14.01
CA VAL A 27 1.67 -18.50 -12.84
C VAL A 27 1.15 -19.24 -11.60
N THR A 28 1.97 -19.27 -10.56
CA THR A 28 1.60 -19.83 -9.25
C THR A 28 1.67 -18.72 -8.21
N SER A 29 0.63 -18.60 -7.39
CA SER A 29 0.54 -17.64 -6.30
C SER A 29 0.11 -18.35 -5.01
N TYR A 30 0.79 -18.03 -3.92
CA TYR A 30 0.52 -18.54 -2.58
C TYR A 30 -0.07 -17.43 -1.73
N THR A 31 -1.33 -17.57 -1.31
CA THR A 31 -2.06 -16.59 -0.50
C THR A 31 -2.35 -17.14 0.89
N PRO A 32 -1.82 -16.55 1.97
CA PRO A 32 -2.07 -17.01 3.33
C PRO A 32 -3.49 -16.64 3.78
N VAL A 33 -4.10 -17.51 4.57
CA VAL A 33 -5.35 -17.25 5.28
C VAL A 33 -5.01 -17.05 6.75
N TYR A 34 -5.52 -15.96 7.30
CA TYR A 34 -5.22 -15.54 8.66
C TYR A 34 -6.44 -15.70 9.55
N GLU A 35 -6.17 -16.04 10.81
CA GLU A 35 -7.14 -16.08 11.88
C GLU A 35 -6.78 -15.04 12.94
N TYR A 36 -7.81 -14.43 13.52
CA TYR A 36 -7.65 -13.51 14.63
C TYR A 36 -8.92 -13.48 15.48
N THR A 37 -8.78 -13.04 16.73
CA THR A 37 -9.88 -12.97 17.68
C THR A 37 -10.03 -11.54 18.17
N VAL A 38 -11.25 -11.01 18.08
CA VAL A 38 -11.61 -9.67 18.59
C VAL A 38 -12.78 -9.84 19.53
N ASN A 39 -12.67 -9.37 20.78
CA ASN A 39 -13.72 -9.47 21.79
C ASN A 39 -14.29 -10.90 22.00
N GLY A 40 -13.43 -11.93 21.90
CA GLY A 40 -13.83 -13.34 22.04
C GLY A 40 -14.48 -13.95 20.79
N GLN A 41 -14.72 -13.16 19.74
CA GLN A 41 -15.20 -13.65 18.45
C GLN A 41 -14.02 -13.91 17.51
N GLN A 42 -14.01 -15.09 16.90
CA GLN A 42 -12.99 -15.51 15.94
C GLN A 42 -13.39 -15.08 14.53
N TYR A 43 -12.41 -14.59 13.77
CA TYR A 43 -12.56 -14.10 12.42
C TYR A 43 -11.47 -14.70 11.53
N GLU A 44 -11.85 -14.93 10.28
CA GLU A 44 -10.97 -15.41 9.22
C GLU A 44 -10.80 -14.29 8.19
N TYR A 45 -9.56 -14.06 7.78
CA TYR A 45 -9.20 -13.05 6.79
C TYR A 45 -8.45 -13.70 5.64
N HIS A 46 -8.98 -13.47 4.44
CA HIS A 46 -8.37 -13.91 3.19
C HIS A 46 -7.66 -12.73 2.55
N THR A 47 -6.34 -12.80 2.47
CA THR A 47 -5.58 -11.79 1.76
C THR A 47 -5.73 -11.93 0.25
N ARG A 48 -5.65 -10.79 -0.43
CA ARG A 48 -5.47 -10.74 -1.89
C ARG A 48 -3.99 -10.65 -2.27
N LEU A 49 -3.09 -10.48 -1.29
CA LEU A 49 -1.66 -10.38 -1.50
C LEU A 49 -1.03 -11.78 -1.45
N GLY A 50 -0.75 -12.32 -2.63
CA GLY A 50 -0.03 -13.58 -2.78
C GLY A 50 1.43 -13.37 -3.15
N THR A 51 2.27 -14.35 -2.83
CA THR A 51 3.67 -14.41 -3.30
C THR A 51 3.85 -15.57 -4.27
N SER A 52 4.80 -15.46 -5.19
CA SER A 52 5.16 -16.55 -6.12
C SER A 52 5.82 -17.74 -5.43
N THR A 53 6.24 -17.59 -4.18
CA THR A 53 6.88 -18.63 -3.36
C THR A 53 6.11 -18.84 -2.07
N ASP A 54 6.06 -20.08 -1.59
CA ASP A 54 5.48 -20.42 -0.29
C ASP A 54 6.39 -19.92 0.86
N GLN A 55 6.18 -18.68 1.27
CA GLN A 55 6.93 -18.01 2.35
C GLN A 55 6.09 -17.83 3.62
N TYR A 56 4.95 -18.52 3.73
CA TYR A 56 3.98 -18.32 4.80
C TYR A 56 3.90 -19.55 5.72
N PRO A 57 4.83 -19.69 6.68
CA PRO A 57 4.78 -20.80 7.61
C PRO A 57 3.51 -20.74 8.46
N ILE A 58 2.78 -21.85 8.50
CA ILE A 58 1.57 -22.00 9.31
C ILE A 58 1.90 -21.78 10.79
N GLY A 59 1.03 -21.08 11.50
CA GLY A 59 1.19 -20.73 12.90
C GLY A 59 2.02 -19.47 13.14
N LYS A 60 2.62 -18.88 12.10
CA LYS A 60 3.32 -17.60 12.23
C LYS A 60 2.36 -16.48 12.61
N GLU A 61 2.74 -15.72 13.62
CA GLU A 61 2.03 -14.51 14.01
C GLU A 61 2.48 -13.33 13.15
N CYS A 62 1.51 -12.63 12.59
CA CYS A 62 1.72 -11.42 11.80
C CYS A 62 0.96 -10.24 12.45
N PRO A 63 1.50 -9.03 12.36
CA PRO A 63 0.76 -7.82 12.68
C PRO A 63 -0.31 -7.60 11.61
N GLY A 64 -1.47 -7.12 12.01
CA GLY A 64 -2.42 -6.56 11.06
C GLY A 64 -3.49 -5.75 11.76
N TYR A 65 -4.14 -4.92 10.98
CA TYR A 65 -4.95 -3.81 11.46
C TYR A 65 -6.40 -4.09 11.13
N TYR A 66 -7.29 -3.88 12.09
CA TYR A 66 -8.72 -4.06 11.91
C TYR A 66 -9.45 -2.76 12.25
N ASN A 67 -10.59 -2.53 11.63
CA ASN A 67 -11.47 -1.42 11.96
C ASN A 67 -12.21 -1.70 13.27
N PRO A 68 -12.05 -0.90 14.35
CA PRO A 68 -12.73 -1.15 15.61
C PRO A 68 -14.26 -1.09 15.52
N LYS A 69 -14.81 -0.38 14.53
CA LYS A 69 -16.26 -0.29 14.28
C LYS A 69 -16.78 -1.47 13.44
N ASN A 70 -15.90 -2.13 12.69
CA ASN A 70 -16.23 -3.31 11.89
C ASN A 70 -15.05 -4.30 11.92
N PRO A 71 -15.00 -5.22 12.90
CA PRO A 71 -13.86 -6.11 13.09
C PRO A 71 -13.54 -7.01 11.89
N ALA A 72 -14.51 -7.23 10.98
CA ALA A 72 -14.33 -7.99 9.75
C ALA A 72 -13.55 -7.23 8.67
N ASP A 73 -13.46 -5.90 8.78
CA ASP A 73 -12.72 -5.05 7.86
C ASP A 73 -11.26 -4.95 8.32
N VAL A 74 -10.44 -5.84 7.75
CA VAL A 74 -9.03 -5.99 8.06
C VAL A 74 -8.18 -5.57 6.87
N THR A 75 -7.14 -4.80 7.18
CA THR A 75 -6.16 -4.32 6.21
C THR A 75 -4.76 -4.73 6.67
N GLU A 76 -4.01 -5.36 5.77
CA GLU A 76 -2.63 -5.80 6.03
C GLU A 76 -1.63 -4.65 6.03
N THR A 77 -1.99 -3.55 5.38
CA THR A 77 -1.12 -2.40 5.16
C THR A 77 -1.74 -1.17 5.81
N LEU A 78 -1.00 -0.51 6.71
CA LEU A 78 -1.30 0.84 7.23
C LEU A 78 -1.40 1.93 6.15
N LYS A 79 -1.26 1.57 4.87
CA LYS A 79 -1.16 2.50 3.75
C LYS A 79 -2.46 3.29 3.52
N GLU A 80 -3.60 2.80 4.01
CA GLU A 80 -4.87 3.57 3.95
C GLU A 80 -5.00 4.64 5.05
N ILE A 81 -4.24 4.56 6.15
CA ILE A 81 -4.33 5.57 7.23
C ILE A 81 -3.58 6.85 6.84
N THR A 82 -2.67 6.76 5.87
CA THR A 82 -2.02 7.94 5.28
C THR A 82 -2.92 8.53 4.18
N GLY A 83 -4.10 9.01 4.56
CA GLY A 83 -5.00 9.82 3.73
C GLY A 83 -4.41 11.16 3.23
N GLY A 84 -3.10 11.35 3.38
CA GLY A 84 -2.33 12.43 2.78
C GLY A 84 -1.86 12.05 1.39
N GLY A 85 -2.80 11.79 0.47
CA GLY A 85 -2.49 11.73 -0.96
C GLY A 85 -1.87 13.05 -1.46
N SER A 86 -1.33 13.02 -2.69
CA SER A 86 -0.67 14.09 -3.48
C SER A 86 -1.00 15.56 -3.15
N HIS A 87 -2.21 15.86 -2.66
CA HIS A 87 -2.64 17.16 -2.14
C HIS A 87 -1.73 17.75 -1.05
N PHE A 88 -1.13 16.95 -0.17
CA PHE A 88 -0.22 17.47 0.87
C PHE A 88 1.06 18.07 0.26
N LEU A 89 1.66 17.35 -0.70
CA LEU A 89 2.85 17.83 -1.41
C LEU A 89 2.53 19.07 -2.24
N SER A 90 1.37 19.10 -2.89
CA SER A 90 0.91 20.27 -3.67
C SER A 90 0.79 21.53 -2.80
N LEU A 91 0.17 21.43 -1.62
CA LEU A 91 0.06 22.53 -0.65
C LEU A 91 1.44 22.99 -0.13
N LEU A 92 2.32 22.04 0.14
CA LEU A 92 3.68 22.33 0.62
C LEU A 92 4.47 23.14 -0.42
N PHE A 93 4.47 22.72 -1.69
CA PHE A 93 5.16 23.45 -2.76
C PHE A 93 4.52 24.79 -3.07
N PHE A 94 3.19 24.91 -2.97
CA PHE A 94 2.52 26.20 -3.12
C PHE A 94 2.95 27.20 -2.03
N GLY A 95 2.98 26.75 -0.76
CA GLY A 95 3.44 27.58 0.36
C GLY A 95 4.89 28.06 0.20
N ILE A 96 5.79 27.17 -0.21
CA ILE A 96 7.20 27.51 -0.47
C ILE A 96 7.31 28.50 -1.65
N GLY A 97 6.52 28.31 -2.71
CA GLY A 97 6.49 29.22 -3.85
C GLY A 97 6.06 30.64 -3.48
N VAL A 98 5.01 30.79 -2.66
CA VAL A 98 4.55 32.10 -2.18
C VAL A 98 5.62 32.79 -1.33
N LEU A 99 6.27 32.05 -0.42
CA LEU A 99 7.38 32.56 0.39
C LEU A 99 8.56 33.05 -0.45
N ALA A 100 8.93 32.30 -1.49
CA ALA A 100 10.01 32.68 -2.40
C ALA A 100 9.68 33.97 -3.17
N ILE A 101 8.44 34.13 -3.63
CA ILE A 101 7.99 35.35 -4.32
C ILE A 101 8.03 36.56 -3.38
N LEU A 102 7.50 36.42 -2.15
CA LEU A 102 7.55 37.50 -1.16
C LEU A 102 8.98 37.90 -0.82
N PHE A 103 9.87 36.93 -0.64
CA PHE A 103 11.29 37.18 -0.39
C PHE A 103 11.95 37.92 -1.57
N ALA A 104 11.66 37.51 -2.81
CA ALA A 104 12.16 38.18 -4.00
C ALA A 104 11.67 39.64 -4.08
N LEU A 105 10.38 39.88 -3.80
CA LEU A 105 9.81 41.23 -3.78
C LEU A 105 10.47 42.11 -2.71
N ILE A 106 10.67 41.60 -1.50
CA ILE A 106 11.37 42.31 -0.42
C ILE A 106 12.80 42.64 -0.83
N ARG A 107 13.51 41.70 -1.45
CA ARG A 107 14.89 41.90 -1.92
C ARG A 107 14.97 42.97 -3.00
N VAL A 108 14.06 42.95 -3.97
CA VAL A 108 14.00 43.96 -5.04
C VAL A 108 13.69 45.33 -4.45
N TRP A 109 12.72 45.42 -3.55
CA TRP A 109 12.35 46.69 -2.92
C TRP A 109 13.50 47.29 -2.10
N ALA A 110 14.20 46.47 -1.31
CA ALA A 110 15.37 46.90 -0.53
C ALA A 110 16.50 47.46 -1.40
N VAL A 111 16.76 46.85 -2.56
CA VAL A 111 17.78 47.33 -3.52
C VAL A 111 17.37 48.65 -4.15
N ILE A 112 16.09 48.81 -4.52
CA ILE A 112 15.57 50.05 -5.09
C ILE A 112 15.66 51.21 -4.10
N THR A 113 15.37 50.99 -2.81
CA THR A 113 15.52 52.04 -1.77
C THR A 113 16.97 52.43 -1.47
N LEU A 114 17.96 51.63 -1.91
CA LEU A 114 19.37 51.86 -1.63
C LEU A 114 20.12 52.55 -2.79
N ILE A 115 19.45 52.73 -3.94
CA ILE A 115 19.88 53.50 -5.12
C ILE A 115 19.28 54.90 -5.06
#